data_AF-A0A8J4LDI6-F1
#
_entry.id   AF-A0A8J4LDI6-F1
#
_cell.length_a   1.000
_cell.length_b   1.000
_cell.length_c   1.000
_cell.angle_alpha   90.00
_cell.angle_beta   90.00
_cell.angle_gamma   90.00
#
_symmetry.space_group_name_H-M   'P 1'
#
loop_
_entity.id
_entity.type
_entity.pdbx_description
1 polymer ?
#
loop_
_entity_poly.entity_id
_entity_poly.type
_entity_poly.pdbx_seq_one_letter_code
_entity_poly.pdbx_strand_id
1 'polypeptide(L)'
;LFSMFIMITILTNCVFMTLSNPPAWSKNVEYTFTGIYTFESLIKILSRGFCIDSFTFLRDPWNWLDFMVISMAYITEFVDLGNISALRTFRVLRALKTITVIPGLKTIVGALIQSVKKLSDVMILTVFCLSVFALVGLQLFMGNLRQKCVRWP
;
A
#
# COMPACT_ATOMS: atom_id res chain seq x y z
N LEU A 1 12.02 23.50 3.44
CA LEU A 1 11.09 24.04 2.42
C LEU A 1 10.62 22.96 1.44
N PHE A 2 11.53 22.25 0.75
CA PHE A 2 11.18 21.16 -0.17
C PHE A 2 10.32 20.04 0.46
N SER A 3 10.66 19.55 1.66
CA SER A 3 9.86 18.53 2.37
C SER A 3 8.42 18.99 2.69
N MET A 4 8.26 20.27 3.04
CA MET A 4 6.93 20.86 3.32
C MET A 4 6.08 20.93 2.04
N PHE A 5 6.69 21.27 0.90
CA PHE A 5 6.01 21.29 -0.40
C PHE A 5 5.52 19.89 -0.80
N ILE A 6 6.36 18.86 -0.67
CA ILE A 6 5.96 17.48 -0.94
C ILE A 6 4.84 17.01 -0.01
N MET A 7 4.94 17.34 1.28
CA MET A 7 3.90 17.01 2.25
C MET A 7 2.54 17.61 1.87
N ILE A 8 2.50 18.90 1.50
CA ILE A 8 1.27 19.55 1.04
C ILE A 8 0.74 18.85 -0.22
N THR A 9 1.61 18.54 -1.17
CA THR A 9 1.25 17.86 -2.42
C THR A 9 0.60 16.49 -2.17
N ILE A 10 1.14 15.70 -1.23
CA ILE A 10 0.56 14.41 -0.84
C ILE A 10 -0.81 14.60 -0.18
N LEU A 11 -0.94 15.55 0.73
CA LEU A 11 -2.23 15.83 1.38
C LEU A 11 -3.30 16.25 0.37
N THR A 12 -2.96 17.12 -0.59
CA THR A 12 -3.87 17.50 -1.67
C THR A 12 -4.23 16.28 -2.52
N ASN A 13 -3.27 15.42 -2.89
CA ASN A 13 -3.56 14.19 -3.63
C ASN A 13 -4.52 13.26 -2.87
N CYS A 14 -4.33 13.10 -1.55
CA CYS A 14 -5.25 12.32 -0.70
C CYS A 14 -6.68 12.89 -0.72
N VAL A 15 -6.84 14.21 -0.71
CA VAL A 15 -8.17 14.84 -0.84
C VAL A 15 -8.79 14.56 -2.21
N PHE A 16 -8.01 14.56 -3.29
CA PHE A 16 -8.52 14.18 -4.61
C PHE A 16 -8.93 12.71 -4.69
N MET A 17 -8.25 11.83 -3.95
CA MET A 17 -8.57 10.40 -3.92
C MET A 17 -9.89 10.06 -3.22
N THR A 18 -10.43 10.95 -2.37
CA THR A 18 -11.72 10.71 -1.71
C THR A 18 -12.92 11.01 -2.61
N LEU A 19 -12.71 11.67 -3.75
CA LEU A 19 -13.77 11.96 -4.71
C LEU A 19 -14.20 10.69 -5.46
N SER A 20 -15.43 10.24 -5.24
CA SER A 20 -15.95 9.01 -5.85
C SER A 20 -16.17 9.12 -7.37
N ASN A 21 -16.50 10.31 -7.87
CA ASN A 21 -16.67 10.61 -9.29
C ASN A 21 -15.77 11.78 -9.69
N PRO A 22 -14.50 11.52 -10.02
CA PRO A 22 -13.56 12.58 -10.33
C PRO A 22 -13.90 13.21 -11.70
N PRO A 23 -14.04 14.56 -11.76
CA PRO A 23 -14.34 15.25 -13.02
C PRO A 23 -13.18 15.15 -14.02
N ALA A 24 -13.42 15.31 -15.32
CA ALA A 24 -12.41 15.07 -16.36
C ALA A 24 -11.10 15.87 -16.20
N TRP A 25 -11.16 17.07 -15.61
CA TRP A 25 -9.99 17.89 -15.32
C TRP A 25 -9.06 17.31 -14.23
N SER A 26 -9.57 16.41 -13.39
CA SER A 26 -8.77 15.74 -12.34
C SER A 26 -7.63 14.89 -12.93
N LYS A 27 -7.77 14.37 -14.15
CA LYS A 27 -6.69 13.62 -14.83
C LYS A 27 -5.44 14.47 -14.99
N ASN A 28 -5.59 15.73 -15.40
CA ASN A 28 -4.46 16.66 -15.56
C ASN A 28 -3.76 16.92 -14.22
N VAL A 29 -4.54 16.96 -13.13
CA VAL A 29 -4.01 17.11 -11.77
C VAL A 29 -3.28 15.84 -11.32
N GLU A 30 -3.79 14.65 -11.65
CA GLU A 30 -3.11 13.37 -11.38
C GLU A 30 -1.76 13.25 -12.12
N TYR A 31 -1.68 13.73 -13.35
CA TYR A 31 -0.42 13.84 -14.10
C TYR A 31 0.55 14.80 -13.42
N THR A 32 0.05 15.95 -12.97
CA THR A 32 0.86 16.94 -12.26
C THR A 32 1.45 16.35 -10.98
N PHE A 33 0.65 15.63 -10.19
CA PHE A 33 1.13 14.93 -9.00
C PHE A 33 2.20 13.88 -9.32
N THR A 34 1.99 13.11 -10.38
CA THR A 34 2.96 12.10 -10.84
C THR A 34 4.29 12.74 -11.26
N GLY A 35 4.23 13.89 -11.96
CA GLY A 35 5.41 14.67 -12.31
C GLY A 35 6.18 15.18 -11.09
N ILE A 36 5.49 15.72 -10.09
CA ILE A 36 6.10 16.19 -8.84
C ILE A 36 6.81 15.03 -8.11
N TYR A 37 6.18 13.86 -8.00
CA TYR A 37 6.80 12.70 -7.35
C TYR A 37 8.00 12.16 -8.14
N THR A 38 7.92 12.18 -9.47
CA THR A 38 9.05 11.80 -10.33
C THR A 38 10.23 12.73 -10.10
N PHE A 39 9.99 14.04 -10.09
CA PHE A 39 11.02 15.04 -9.85
C PHE A 39 11.64 14.91 -8.46
N GLU A 40 10.83 14.66 -7.43
CA GLU A 40 11.32 14.40 -6.07
C GLU A 40 12.26 13.19 -6.02
N SER A 41 11.84 12.07 -6.62
CA SER A 41 12.67 10.87 -6.66
C SER A 41 13.96 11.13 -7.43
N LEU A 42 13.90 11.85 -8.56
CA LEU A 42 15.05 12.17 -9.38
C LEU A 42 16.07 13.00 -8.59
N ILE A 43 15.62 14.03 -7.86
CA ILE A 43 16.50 14.82 -6.98
C ILE A 43 17.13 13.92 -5.90
N LYS A 44 16.36 13.06 -5.25
CA LYS A 44 16.90 12.15 -4.23
C LYS A 44 17.90 11.14 -4.80
N ILE A 45 17.67 10.65 -6.03
CA ILE A 45 18.58 9.73 -6.71
C ILE A 45 19.86 10.46 -7.14
N LEU A 46 19.75 11.67 -7.71
CA LEU A 46 20.90 12.47 -8.12
C LEU A 46 21.76 12.92 -6.93
N SER A 47 21.12 13.27 -5.80
CA SER A 47 21.82 13.69 -4.58
C SER A 47 22.50 12.55 -3.82
N ARG A 48 21.98 11.32 -3.91
CA ARG A 48 22.53 10.14 -3.20
C ARG A 48 23.36 9.21 -4.09
N GLY A 49 23.29 9.34 -5.41
CA GLY A 49 23.97 8.50 -6.39
C GLY A 49 23.07 7.35 -6.92
N PHE A 50 23.13 7.11 -8.24
CA PHE A 50 22.26 6.15 -8.95
C PHE A 50 22.76 4.69 -8.84
N CYS A 51 24.07 4.45 -8.96
CA CYS A 51 24.64 3.07 -8.95
C CYS A 51 26.17 2.95 -8.76
N ILE A 52 26.98 4.02 -8.82
CA ILE A 52 28.46 3.91 -8.92
C ILE A 52 29.21 4.26 -7.61
N ASP A 53 28.53 4.81 -6.61
CA ASP A 53 29.14 5.08 -5.30
C ASP A 53 28.43 4.29 -4.18
N SER A 54 29.17 3.90 -3.14
CA SER A 54 28.81 2.92 -2.11
C SER A 54 27.67 3.34 -1.16
N PHE A 55 26.98 4.45 -1.45
CA PHE A 55 25.84 5.00 -0.72
C PHE A 55 24.52 4.84 -1.50
N THR A 56 24.10 3.60 -1.67
CA THR A 56 23.00 3.22 -2.56
C THR A 56 21.63 3.72 -2.09
N PHE A 57 20.93 4.49 -2.94
CA PHE A 57 19.51 4.91 -2.79
C PHE A 57 18.58 3.72 -2.45
N LEU A 58 18.90 2.51 -2.90
CA LEU A 58 18.12 1.29 -2.69
C LEU A 58 18.34 0.59 -1.32
N ARG A 59 19.26 1.05 -0.47
CA ARG A 59 19.47 0.45 0.86
C ARG A 59 18.41 0.87 1.88
N ASP A 60 17.78 2.02 1.67
CA ASP A 60 16.68 2.50 2.50
C ASP A 60 15.35 1.85 2.06
N PRO A 61 14.70 1.02 2.90
CA PRO A 61 13.45 0.34 2.53
C PRO A 61 12.29 1.33 2.26
N TRP A 62 12.35 2.52 2.85
CA TRP A 62 11.38 3.59 2.61
C TRP A 62 11.47 4.17 1.20
N ASN A 63 12.65 4.08 0.59
CA ASN A 63 12.92 4.62 -0.73
C ASN A 63 12.49 3.64 -1.84
N TRP A 64 12.45 2.33 -1.52
CA TRP A 64 11.79 1.33 -2.36
C TRP A 64 10.30 1.64 -2.53
N LEU A 65 9.63 2.12 -1.48
CA LEU A 65 8.22 2.52 -1.58
C LEU A 65 8.04 3.68 -2.57
N ASP A 66 8.92 4.69 -2.51
CA ASP A 66 8.90 5.83 -3.45
C ASP A 66 9.09 5.35 -4.90
N PHE A 67 10.05 4.44 -5.12
CA PHE A 67 10.31 3.84 -6.44
C PHE A 67 9.15 2.99 -6.96
N MET A 68 8.52 2.19 -6.09
CA MET A 68 7.35 1.38 -6.44
C MET A 68 6.14 2.24 -6.83
N VAL A 69 5.91 3.35 -6.12
CA VAL A 69 4.80 4.26 -6.43
C VAL A 69 4.98 4.90 -7.82
N ILE A 70 6.21 5.29 -8.18
CA ILE A 70 6.50 5.94 -9.45
C ILE A 70 6.46 4.94 -10.60
N SER A 71 7.12 3.79 -10.46
CA SER A 71 7.06 2.73 -11.46
C SER A 71 5.64 2.27 -11.74
N MET A 72 4.81 2.07 -10.72
CA MET A 72 3.39 1.73 -10.92
C MET A 72 2.60 2.84 -11.61
N ALA A 73 2.87 4.11 -11.31
CA ALA A 73 2.23 5.24 -12.00
C ALA A 73 2.57 5.28 -13.50
N TYR A 74 3.82 5.01 -13.85
CA TYR A 74 4.25 4.92 -15.25
C TYR A 74 3.70 3.68 -15.95
N ILE A 75 3.65 2.53 -15.29
CA ILE A 75 3.08 1.29 -15.86
C ILE A 75 1.60 1.48 -16.19
N THR A 76 0.83 2.12 -15.31
CA THR A 76 -0.59 2.42 -15.57
C THR A 76 -0.81 3.40 -16.72
N GLU A 77 0.20 4.18 -17.07
CA GLU A 77 0.14 5.13 -18.18
C GLU A 77 0.57 4.48 -19.51
N PHE A 78 1.64 3.67 -19.46
CA PHE A 78 2.23 3.07 -20.66
C PHE A 78 1.47 1.83 -21.14
N VAL A 79 0.82 1.12 -20.22
CA VAL A 79 0.03 -0.06 -20.54
C VAL A 79 -1.38 0.19 -20.05
N ASP A 80 -2.29 0.43 -21.00
CA ASP A 80 -3.72 0.43 -20.74
C ASP A 80 -4.18 -1.02 -20.53
N LEU A 81 -3.77 -1.59 -19.39
CA LEU A 81 -4.18 -2.90 -18.89
C LEU A 81 -5.66 -2.80 -18.58
N GLY A 82 -6.48 -2.97 -19.62
CA GLY A 82 -7.89 -2.56 -19.67
C GLY A 82 -8.68 -2.88 -18.41
N ASN A 83 -9.55 -1.96 -17.99
CA ASN A 83 -10.52 -1.99 -16.89
C ASN A 83 -10.31 -2.96 -15.70
N ILE A 84 -9.07 -3.27 -15.32
CA ILE A 84 -8.79 -3.96 -14.06
C ILE A 84 -8.92 -2.90 -12.96
N SER A 85 -10.08 -2.90 -12.29
CA SER A 85 -10.37 -2.00 -11.18
C SER A 85 -9.28 -2.01 -10.08
N ALA A 86 -8.50 -3.09 -9.98
CA ALA A 86 -7.39 -3.21 -9.03
C ALA A 86 -6.24 -2.20 -9.29
N LEU A 87 -6.02 -1.77 -10.53
CA LEU A 87 -4.97 -0.77 -10.83
C LEU A 87 -5.28 0.60 -10.21
N ARG A 88 -6.57 0.90 -9.99
CA ARG A 88 -7.00 2.12 -9.29
C ARG A 88 -6.64 2.06 -7.80
N THR A 89 -6.64 0.88 -7.20
CA THR A 89 -6.27 0.67 -5.79
C THR A 89 -4.79 0.96 -5.53
N PHE A 90 -3.90 0.75 -6.52
CA PHE A 90 -2.48 1.08 -6.36
C PHE A 90 -2.21 2.58 -6.18
N ARG A 91 -3.13 3.46 -6.59
CA ARG A 91 -3.03 4.91 -6.32
C ARG A 91 -2.95 5.21 -4.82
N VAL A 92 -3.54 4.36 -3.97
CA VAL A 92 -3.55 4.52 -2.51
C VAL A 92 -2.14 4.40 -1.92
N LEU A 93 -1.21 3.72 -2.62
CA LEU A 93 0.20 3.66 -2.22
C LEU A 93 0.87 5.04 -2.17
N ARG A 94 0.37 6.03 -2.93
CA ARG A 94 0.84 7.42 -2.85
C ARG A 94 0.57 8.03 -1.47
N ALA A 95 -0.54 7.67 -0.82
CA ALA A 95 -0.85 8.12 0.53
C ALA A 95 0.13 7.56 1.57
N LEU A 96 0.61 6.32 1.37
CA LEU A 96 1.66 5.72 2.22
C LEU A 96 2.97 6.50 2.18
N LYS A 97 3.24 7.27 1.11
CA LYS A 97 4.42 8.14 1.02
C LYS A 97 4.48 9.17 2.15
N THR A 98 3.34 9.55 2.74
CA THR A 98 3.28 10.42 3.94
C THR A 98 4.16 9.88 5.08
N ILE A 99 4.21 8.55 5.25
CA ILE A 99 5.05 7.88 6.24
C ILE A 99 6.53 8.14 5.97
N THR A 100 6.93 8.25 4.70
CA THR A 100 8.33 8.50 4.31
C THR A 100 8.77 9.95 4.47
N VAL A 101 7.84 10.89 4.41
CA VAL A 101 8.10 12.35 4.48
C VAL A 101 8.14 12.84 5.93
N ILE A 102 7.29 12.30 6.79
CA ILE A 102 7.23 12.68 8.20
C ILE A 102 8.15 11.76 9.02
N PRO A 103 9.27 12.24 9.57
CA PRO A 103 10.24 11.39 10.25
C PRO A 103 9.66 10.66 11.47
N GLY A 104 8.71 11.28 12.18
CA GLY A 104 8.03 10.65 13.32
C GLY A 104 7.21 9.41 12.93
N LEU A 105 6.60 9.39 11.74
CA LEU A 105 5.81 8.22 11.30
C LEU A 105 6.69 7.00 11.02
N LYS A 106 7.91 7.18 10.52
CA LYS A 106 8.86 6.06 10.30
C LYS A 106 9.16 5.33 11.60
N THR A 107 9.39 6.07 12.68
CA THR A 107 9.68 5.52 14.00
C THR A 107 8.49 4.74 14.54
N ILE A 108 7.27 5.27 14.39
CA ILE A 108 6.04 4.61 14.85
C ILE A 108 5.81 3.29 14.10
N VAL A 109 5.92 3.31 12.76
CA VAL A 109 5.74 2.08 11.95
C VAL A 109 6.83 1.05 12.26
N GLY A 110 8.08 1.49 12.46
CA GLY A 110 9.16 0.61 12.88
C GLY A 110 8.88 -0.07 14.23
N ALA A 111 8.40 0.70 15.21
CA ALA A 111 8.01 0.17 16.52
C ALA A 111 6.81 -0.80 16.42
N LEU A 112 5.83 -0.50 15.56
CA LEU A 112 4.69 -1.38 15.31
C LEU A 112 5.13 -2.73 14.72
N ILE A 113 6.00 -2.70 13.70
CA ILE A 113 6.56 -3.92 13.09
C ILE A 113 7.34 -4.73 14.12
N GLN A 114 8.09 -4.07 15.00
CA GLN A 114 8.83 -4.74 16.06
C GLN A 114 7.90 -5.41 17.08
N SER A 115 6.78 -4.78 17.42
CA SER A 115 5.75 -5.36 18.28
C SER A 115 5.10 -6.60 17.65
N VAL A 116 4.83 -6.58 16.33
CA VAL A 116 4.27 -7.74 15.62
C VAL A 116 5.23 -8.94 15.67
N LYS A 117 6.54 -8.71 15.55
CA LYS A 117 7.53 -9.80 15.67
C LYS A 117 7.47 -10.49 17.03
N LYS A 118 7.22 -9.76 18.12
CA LYS A 118 7.05 -10.35 19.47
C LYS A 118 5.76 -11.14 19.63
N LEU A 119 4.73 -10.82 18.84
CA LEU A 119 3.46 -11.54 18.82
C LEU A 119 3.48 -12.79 17.94
N SER A 120 4.58 -13.07 17.22
CA SER A 120 4.67 -14.21 16.30
C SER A 120 4.43 -15.55 16.99
N ASP A 121 4.98 -15.77 18.19
CA ASP A 121 4.77 -17.00 18.96
C ASP A 121 3.30 -17.19 19.36
N VAL A 122 2.64 -16.11 19.80
CA VAL A 122 1.21 -16.12 20.16
C VAL A 122 0.34 -16.37 18.94
N MET A 123 0.72 -15.82 17.78
CA MET A 123 0.01 -16.04 16.52
C MET A 123 0.08 -17.51 16.09
N ILE A 124 1.25 -18.16 16.22
CA ILE A 124 1.42 -19.59 15.91
C ILE A 124 0.52 -20.44 16.82
N LEU A 125 0.54 -20.18 18.13
CA LEU A 125 -0.33 -20.88 19.09
C LEU A 125 -1.82 -20.69 18.77
N THR A 126 -2.22 -19.47 18.40
CA THR A 126 -3.60 -19.14 18.07
C THR A 126 -4.06 -19.87 16.80
N VAL A 127 -3.23 -19.87 15.75
CA VAL A 127 -3.52 -20.59 14.50
C VAL A 127 -3.61 -22.09 14.74
N PHE A 128 -2.70 -22.66 15.55
CA PHE A 128 -2.74 -24.07 15.92
C PHE A 128 -4.04 -24.41 16.67
N CYS A 129 -4.39 -23.63 17.68
CA CYS A 129 -5.60 -23.84 18.48
C CYS A 129 -6.88 -23.75 17.61
N LEU A 130 -6.97 -22.73 16.75
CA LEU A 130 -8.08 -22.59 15.81
C LEU A 130 -8.15 -23.75 14.83
N SER A 131 -7.02 -24.30 14.37
CA SER A 131 -7.01 -25.47 13.48
C SER A 131 -7.55 -26.74 14.14
N VAL A 132 -7.21 -26.99 15.41
CA VAL A 132 -7.72 -28.14 16.18
C VAL A 132 -9.23 -28.02 16.36
N PHE A 133 -9.72 -26.85 16.80
CA PHE A 133 -11.15 -26.62 16.96
C PHE A 133 -11.89 -26.66 15.62
N ALA A 134 -11.29 -26.19 14.53
CA ALA A 134 -11.86 -26.27 13.20
C ALA A 134 -12.02 -27.73 12.73
N LEU A 135 -11.05 -28.61 13.01
CA LEU A 135 -11.15 -30.04 12.68
C LEU A 135 -12.24 -30.75 13.48
N VAL A 136 -12.33 -30.48 14.78
CA VAL A 136 -13.38 -31.02 15.64
C VAL A 136 -14.76 -30.50 15.19
N GLY A 137 -14.87 -29.20 14.93
CA GLY A 137 -16.11 -28.58 14.44
C GLY A 137 -16.52 -29.11 13.06
N LEU A 138 -15.56 -29.34 12.16
CA LEU A 138 -15.84 -29.95 10.86
C LEU A 138 -16.39 -31.36 11.03
N GLN A 139 -15.79 -32.21 11.87
CA GLN A 139 -16.27 -33.58 12.09
C GLN A 139 -17.66 -33.60 12.74
N LEU A 140 -17.93 -32.71 13.71
CA LEU A 140 -19.21 -32.66 14.42
C LEU A 140 -20.35 -32.06 13.59
N PHE A 141 -20.07 -31.05 12.76
CA PHE A 141 -21.11 -30.28 12.06
C PHE A 141 -21.06 -30.43 10.55
N MET A 142 -20.36 -31.46 10.03
CA MET A 142 -20.29 -31.73 8.60
C MET A 142 -21.68 -31.88 8.01
N GLY A 143 -22.06 -30.99 7.08
CA GLY A 143 -23.33 -31.07 6.36
C GLY A 143 -24.58 -30.71 7.18
N ASN A 144 -24.48 -30.55 8.50
CA ASN A 144 -25.64 -30.28 9.36
C ASN A 144 -26.27 -28.90 9.08
N LEU A 145 -25.45 -27.92 8.68
CA LEU A 145 -25.89 -26.57 8.29
C LEU A 145 -26.63 -26.50 6.95
N ARG A 146 -26.67 -27.60 6.17
CA ARG A 146 -27.40 -27.66 4.88
C ARG A 146 -28.82 -28.18 5.00
N GLN A 147 -29.23 -28.64 6.18
CA GLN A 147 -30.57 -29.16 6.42
C GLN A 147 -31.60 -28.05 6.16
N LYS A 148 -32.57 -28.31 5.29
CA LYS A 148 -33.71 -27.44 4.99
C LYS A 148 -34.98 -28.26 5.07
N CYS A 149 -36.03 -27.72 5.67
CA CYS A 149 -37.35 -28.35 5.64
C CYS A 149 -37.96 -28.15 4.25
N VAL A 150 -38.05 -29.21 3.46
CA VAL A 150 -38.67 -29.19 2.13
C VAL A 150 -40.11 -29.69 2.25
N ARG A 151 -41.07 -28.96 1.68
CA ARG A 151 -42.47 -29.38 1.62
C ARG A 151 -42.59 -30.52 0.60
N TRP A 152 -43.16 -31.64 1.01
CA TRP A 152 -43.48 -32.74 0.10
C TRP A 152 -44.54 -32.28 -0.93
N PRO A 153 -44.35 -32.55 -2.23
CA PRO A 153 -45.35 -32.26 -3.26
C PRO A 153 -46.59 -33.15 -3.16
#